data_AF-A0A1I8PZ68-F1
#
_entry.id   AF-A0A1I8PZ68-F1
#
_cell.length_a   1.000
_cell.length_b   1.000
_cell.length_c   1.000
_cell.angle_alpha   90.00
_cell.angle_beta   90.00
_cell.angle_gamma   90.00
#
_symmetry.space_group_name_H-M   'P 1'
#
loop_
_entity.id
_entity.type
_entity.pdbx_description
1 polymer ?
#
loop_
_entity_poly.entity_id
_entity_poly.type
_entity_poly.pdbx_seq_one_letter_code
_entity_poly.pdbx_strand_id
1 'polypeptide(L)'
;MKFITAVCIVIVMALVPSLKAARVCVIQSANCNTTTGTNVCGRYGRSTLCMRFRNTCALQTANCTDNVGYTAVSLSNCRNIALNQRAVCGSSSSSSSSVQPVIVNLGNTGK
;
A
#
# COMPACT_ATOMS: atom_id res chain seq x y z
N MET A 1 -15.15 -18.99 -44.66
CA MET A 1 -16.07 -18.67 -43.54
C MET A 1 -15.63 -19.24 -42.18
N LYS A 2 -14.37 -19.67 -41.99
CA LYS A 2 -13.85 -20.23 -40.72
C LYS A 2 -12.86 -19.30 -39.99
N PHE A 3 -12.28 -18.34 -40.72
CA PHE A 3 -11.35 -17.35 -40.18
C PHE A 3 -12.04 -16.23 -39.40
N ILE A 4 -13.25 -15.84 -39.81
CA ILE A 4 -14.01 -14.76 -39.15
C ILE A 4 -14.38 -15.15 -37.71
N THR A 5 -14.74 -16.42 -37.48
CA THR A 5 -15.12 -16.94 -36.16
C THR A 5 -13.95 -16.95 -35.18
N ALA A 6 -12.75 -17.28 -35.65
CA ALA A 6 -11.54 -17.30 -34.81
C ALA A 6 -11.13 -15.89 -34.37
N VAL A 7 -11.26 -14.89 -35.25
CA VAL A 7 -10.94 -13.49 -34.96
C VAL A 7 -11.84 -12.92 -33.87
N CYS A 8 -13.15 -13.24 -33.88
CA CYS A 8 -14.07 -12.78 -32.83
C CYS A 8 -13.70 -13.32 -31.44
N ILE A 9 -13.26 -14.58 -31.33
CA ILE A 9 -12.94 -15.19 -30.02
C ILE A 9 -11.69 -14.54 -29.40
N VAL A 10 -10.68 -14.23 -30.21
CA VAL A 10 -9.45 -13.56 -29.73
C VAL A 10 -9.74 -12.13 -29.27
N ILE A 11 -10.60 -11.40 -29.99
CA ILE A 11 -10.98 -10.03 -29.61
C ILE A 11 -11.81 -10.01 -28.33
N VAL A 12 -12.73 -10.96 -28.13
CA VAL A 12 -13.54 -11.05 -26.90
C VAL A 12 -12.68 -11.34 -25.67
N MET A 13 -11.64 -12.18 -25.81
CA MET A 13 -10.69 -12.47 -24.73
C MET A 13 -9.75 -11.30 -24.39
N ALA A 14 -9.45 -10.42 -25.36
CA ALA A 14 -8.63 -9.24 -25.13
C ALA A 14 -9.40 -8.08 -24.45
N LEU A 15 -10.73 -8.13 -24.46
CA LEU A 15 -11.61 -7.08 -23.95
C LEU A 15 -12.18 -7.36 -22.56
N VAL A 16 -11.83 -8.47 -21.89
CA VAL A 16 -12.25 -8.69 -20.50
C VAL A 16 -11.36 -7.88 -19.55
N PRO A 17 -11.82 -6.76 -18.99
CA PRO A 17 -11.07 -6.09 -17.94
C PRO A 17 -11.00 -7.04 -16.74
N SER A 18 -9.79 -7.33 -16.27
CA SER A 18 -9.57 -8.14 -15.06
C SER A 18 -10.42 -7.56 -13.92
N LEU A 19 -11.46 -8.28 -13.51
CA LEU A 19 -12.31 -7.90 -12.38
C LEU A 19 -11.41 -7.83 -11.15
N LYS A 20 -11.04 -6.62 -10.73
CA LYS A 20 -10.35 -6.40 -9.46
C LYS A 20 -11.33 -6.80 -8.36
N ALA A 21 -11.05 -7.92 -7.69
CA ALA A 21 -11.86 -8.39 -6.57
C ALA A 21 -12.00 -7.26 -5.53
N ALA A 22 -13.23 -6.86 -5.24
CA ALA A 22 -13.49 -5.89 -4.20
C ALA A 22 -13.10 -6.50 -2.85
N ARG A 23 -12.15 -5.88 -2.15
CA ARG A 23 -11.78 -6.28 -0.79
C ARG A 23 -12.60 -5.48 0.19
N VAL A 24 -13.41 -6.17 1.00
CA VAL A 24 -14.15 -5.57 2.12
C VAL A 24 -13.39 -5.93 3.39
N CYS A 25 -12.94 -4.92 4.13
CA CYS A 25 -12.33 -5.14 5.44
C CYS A 25 -13.20 -4.53 6.53
N VAL A 26 -13.42 -5.31 7.58
CA VAL A 26 -14.13 -4.88 8.77
C VAL A 26 -13.12 -4.16 9.66
N ILE A 27 -13.24 -2.85 9.76
CA ILE A 27 -12.42 -2.01 10.64
C ILE A 27 -13.25 -1.74 11.89
N GLN A 28 -12.68 -1.97 13.07
CA GLN A 28 -13.37 -1.64 14.31
C GLN A 28 -13.49 -0.11 14.45
N SER A 29 -14.71 0.39 14.42
CA SER A 29 -15.04 1.82 14.53
C SER A 29 -14.50 2.47 15.80
N ALA A 30 -14.37 1.71 16.90
CA ALA A 30 -13.73 2.16 18.14
C ALA A 30 -12.28 2.65 17.93
N ASN A 31 -11.53 2.03 17.00
CA ASN A 31 -10.16 2.45 16.67
C ASN A 31 -10.11 3.76 15.87
N CYS A 32 -11.23 4.18 15.28
CA CYS A 32 -11.35 5.35 14.41
C CYS A 32 -11.94 6.58 15.13
N ASN A 33 -12.64 6.38 16.25
CA ASN A 33 -13.35 7.44 16.98
C ASN A 33 -12.45 8.20 17.98
N THR A 34 -11.20 7.77 18.17
CA THR A 34 -10.29 8.45 19.11
C THR A 34 -9.70 9.71 18.47
N THR A 35 -10.27 10.88 18.78
CA THR A 35 -9.71 12.20 18.45
C THR A 35 -8.30 12.40 19.06
N THR A 36 -8.00 11.66 20.13
CA THR A 36 -6.70 11.56 20.82
C THR A 36 -5.96 10.27 20.48
N GLY A 37 -6.06 9.81 19.23
CA GLY A 37 -5.40 8.58 18.79
C GLY A 37 -3.90 8.59 19.09
N THR A 38 -3.42 7.55 19.77
CA THR A 38 -1.98 7.33 19.91
C THR A 38 -1.43 7.02 18.52
N ASN A 39 -0.35 7.72 18.16
CA ASN A 39 0.34 7.43 16.92
C ASN A 39 0.75 5.95 16.89
N VAL A 40 0.74 5.34 15.72
CA VAL A 40 1.16 3.94 15.53
C VAL A 40 2.24 3.89 14.46
N CYS A 41 3.26 3.06 14.65
CA CYS A 41 4.25 2.80 13.61
C CYS A 41 3.93 1.46 12.95
N GLY A 42 3.83 1.44 11.62
CA GLY A 42 3.64 0.22 10.85
C GLY A 42 4.82 -0.04 9.94
N ARG A 43 5.42 -1.23 10.03
CA ARG A 43 6.46 -1.70 9.11
C ARG A 43 5.82 -2.34 7.89
N TYR A 44 6.25 -1.92 6.70
CA TYR A 44 5.71 -2.40 5.43
C TYR A 44 6.22 -3.81 5.10
N GLY A 45 5.32 -4.80 5.15
CA GLY A 45 5.64 -6.20 4.92
C GLY A 45 6.91 -6.65 5.66
N ARG A 46 7.86 -7.19 4.90
CA ARG A 46 9.19 -7.60 5.39
C ARG A 46 10.30 -6.58 5.09
N SER A 47 9.99 -5.46 4.45
CA SER A 47 10.98 -4.44 4.09
C SER A 47 11.47 -3.66 5.32
N THR A 48 12.52 -2.86 5.16
CA THR A 48 13.02 -1.95 6.20
C THR A 48 12.25 -0.62 6.24
N LEU A 49 11.11 -0.54 5.55
CA LEU A 49 10.30 0.67 5.46
C LEU A 49 9.23 0.67 6.56
N CYS A 50 9.10 1.80 7.22
CA CYS A 50 8.09 2.09 8.23
C CYS A 50 7.26 3.30 7.79
N MET A 51 6.00 3.33 8.22
CA MET A 51 5.11 4.46 8.05
C MET A 51 4.49 4.80 9.40
N ARG A 52 4.41 6.10 9.70
CA ARG A 52 3.79 6.58 10.93
C ARG A 52 2.33 6.90 10.66
N PHE A 53 1.44 6.25 11.39
CA PHE A 53 -0.01 6.43 11.31
C PHE A 53 -0.49 7.27 12.49
N ARG A 54 -1.54 8.07 12.25
CA ARG A 54 -2.18 8.87 13.30
C ARG A 54 -2.83 8.02 14.40
N ASN A 55 -3.30 6.83 14.06
CA ASN A 55 -3.98 5.90 14.97
C ASN A 55 -4.02 4.48 14.38
N THR A 56 -4.50 3.53 15.18
CA THR A 56 -4.70 2.13 14.78
C THR A 56 -5.66 1.99 13.60
N CYS A 57 -6.71 2.83 13.53
CA CYS A 57 -7.63 2.81 12.41
C CYS A 57 -6.94 3.09 11.07
N ALA A 58 -6.09 4.11 11.00
CA ALA A 58 -5.35 4.42 9.77
C ALA A 58 -4.43 3.27 9.34
N LEU A 59 -3.82 2.56 10.30
CA LEU A 59 -3.03 1.36 10.00
C LEU A 59 -3.90 0.22 9.47
N GLN A 60 -5.08 -0.03 10.05
CA GLN A 60 -6.02 -1.06 9.60
C GLN A 60 -6.59 -0.72 8.21
N THR A 61 -6.94 0.54 7.97
CA THR A 61 -7.36 1.01 6.64
C THR A 61 -6.26 0.82 5.62
N ALA A 62 -5.02 1.17 5.95
CA ALA A 62 -3.89 1.00 5.03
C ALA A 62 -3.61 -0.49 4.74
N ASN A 63 -3.77 -1.38 5.73
CA ASN A 63 -3.69 -2.83 5.54
C ASN A 63 -4.81 -3.39 4.65
N CYS A 64 -6.00 -2.78 4.70
CA CYS A 64 -7.10 -3.21 3.84
C CYS A 64 -6.85 -2.89 2.37
N THR A 65 -6.31 -1.70 2.10
CA THR A 65 -6.09 -1.21 0.74
C THR A 65 -4.82 -1.78 0.11
N ASP A 66 -3.78 -2.04 0.92
CA ASP A 66 -2.48 -2.50 0.43
C ASP A 66 -2.39 -4.03 0.38
N ASN A 67 -1.82 -4.58 -0.69
CA ASN A 67 -1.67 -6.04 -0.84
C ASN A 67 -0.59 -6.64 0.07
N VAL A 68 0.41 -5.85 0.47
CA VAL A 68 1.52 -6.29 1.32
C VAL A 68 1.22 -6.02 2.79
N GLY A 69 0.54 -4.91 3.07
CA GLY A 69 0.13 -4.52 4.41
C GLY A 69 1.26 -4.01 5.30
N TYR A 70 0.91 -3.67 6.54
CA TYR A 70 1.77 -3.13 7.57
C TYR A 70 1.64 -3.93 8.86
N THR A 71 2.77 -4.29 9.44
CA THR A 71 2.85 -4.89 10.79
C THR A 71 3.09 -3.79 11.81
N ALA A 72 2.27 -3.71 12.87
CA ALA A 72 2.48 -2.76 13.95
C ALA A 72 3.82 -3.04 14.66
N VAL A 73 4.64 -1.99 14.82
CA VAL A 73 5.94 -2.04 15.50
C VAL A 73 6.07 -0.90 16.50
N SER A 74 7.14 -0.91 17.30
CA SER A 74 7.42 0.15 18.27
C SER A 74 7.50 1.52 17.60
N LEU A 75 6.91 2.53 18.25
CA LEU A 75 6.93 3.93 17.80
C LEU A 75 8.35 4.48 17.63
N SER A 76 9.33 3.94 18.36
CA SER A 76 10.74 4.30 18.22
C SER A 76 11.25 4.09 16.80
N ASN A 77 10.70 3.12 16.06
CA ASN A 77 11.07 2.87 14.66
C ASN A 77 10.55 3.95 13.70
N CYS A 78 9.58 4.77 14.12
CA CYS A 78 9.02 5.89 13.35
C CYS A 78 9.38 7.26 13.96
N ARG A 79 10.37 7.33 14.86
CA ARG A 79 10.65 8.52 15.67
C ARG A 79 10.90 9.80 14.84
N ASN A 80 11.50 9.67 13.65
CA ASN A 80 11.74 10.78 12.72
C ASN A 80 10.91 10.70 11.43
N ILE A 81 9.90 9.83 11.41
CA ILE A 81 8.99 9.69 10.28
C ILE A 81 7.77 10.55 10.59
N ALA A 82 7.48 11.51 9.70
CA ALA A 82 6.28 12.34 9.82
C ALA A 82 5.00 11.51 9.62
N LEU A 83 3.87 12.04 10.09
CA LEU A 83 2.58 11.37 9.91
C LEU A 83 2.27 11.12 8.43
N ASN A 84 1.79 9.92 8.15
CA ASN A 84 1.48 9.40 6.82
C ASN A 84 2.67 9.42 5.84
N GLN A 85 3.91 9.51 6.33
CA GLN A 85 5.11 9.38 5.50
C GLN A 85 5.70 7.98 5.65
N ARG A 86 6.26 7.45 4.56
CA ARG A 86 6.98 6.17 4.56
C ARG A 86 8.47 6.43 4.41
N ALA A 87 9.27 5.86 5.31
CA ALA A 87 10.73 6.02 5.35
C ALA A 87 11.38 4.79 5.97
N VAL A 88 12.70 4.72 6.00
CA VAL A 88 13.41 3.61 6.63
C VAL A 88 13.17 3.60 8.14
N CYS A 89 12.82 2.43 8.68
CA CYS A 89 12.59 2.20 10.11
C CYS A 89 13.84 2.54 10.91
N GLY A 90 13.69 3.32 11.98
CA GLY A 90 14.78 3.62 12.90
C GLY A 90 15.83 4.59 12.33
N SER A 91 15.62 5.14 11.14
CA SER A 91 16.50 6.20 10.64
C SER A 91 16.38 7.44 11.53
N SER A 92 17.48 7.77 12.20
CA SER A 92 17.75 9.12 12.66
C SER A 92 17.80 10.02 11.44
N SER A 93 16.98 11.08 11.37
CA SER A 93 17.05 12.04 10.28
C SER A 93 18.41 12.75 10.31
N SER A 94 19.39 12.17 9.63
CA SER A 94 20.47 12.94 9.05
C SER A 94 19.94 13.46 7.73
N SER A 95 19.47 14.72 7.74
CA SER A 95 19.13 15.46 6.54
C SER A 95 20.27 15.37 5.53
N SER A 96 20.05 14.64 4.44
CA SER A 96 20.75 14.82 3.17
C SER A 96 19.82 14.40 2.06
N SER A 97 19.42 15.42 1.30
CA SER A 97 18.57 15.37 0.12
C SER A 97 18.91 14.19 -0.79
N SER A 98 17.90 13.39 -1.09
CA SER A 98 17.64 12.74 -2.38
C SER A 98 16.36 11.94 -2.24
N VAL A 99 15.20 12.64 -2.24
CA VAL A 99 13.95 11.99 -2.63
C VAL A 99 14.10 11.70 -4.12
N GLN A 100 14.77 10.60 -4.45
CA GLN A 100 14.63 10.04 -5.78
C GLN A 100 13.21 9.47 -5.85
N PRO A 101 12.37 9.89 -6.80
CA PRO A 101 11.14 9.17 -7.06
C PRO A 101 11.54 7.73 -7.41
N VAL A 102 11.05 6.76 -6.64
CA VAL A 102 11.04 5.38 -7.11
C VAL A 102 10.08 5.38 -8.28
N ILE A 103 10.62 5.46 -9.49
CA ILE A 103 9.91 5.17 -10.71
C ILE A 103 9.63 3.67 -10.64
N VAL A 104 8.45 3.31 -10.13
CA VAL A 104 7.86 2.01 -10.42
C VAL A 104 7.50 2.02 -11.89
N ASN A 105 8.47 1.62 -12.74
CA ASN A 105 8.13 1.16 -14.07
C ASN A 105 7.22 -0.06 -13.85
N LEU A 106 5.91 0.12 -14.01
CA LEU A 106 5.03 -0.99 -14.37
C LEU A 106 5.55 -1.43 -15.74
N GLY A 107 6.50 -2.36 -15.70
CA GLY A 107 7.03 -3.03 -16.87
C GLY A 107 5.85 -3.59 -17.63
N ASN A 108 5.53 -2.90 -18.71
CA ASN A 108 4.64 -3.35 -19.75
C ASN A 108 5.27 -4.64 -20.29
N THR A 109 4.86 -5.76 -19.73
CA THR A 109 5.17 -7.10 -20.19
C THR A 109 3.90 -7.50 -20.96
N GLY A 110 3.75 -7.13 -22.22
CA GLY A 110 4.63 -7.51 -23.31
C GLY A 110 4.14 -8.84 -23.88
N LYS A 111 3.05 -8.80 -24.65
CA LYS A 111 2.86 -9.46 -25.95
C LYS A 111 1.51 -9.09 -26.55
#